data_AF-A0AAD1RRS0-F1
#
_entry.id   AF-A0AAD1RRS0-F1
#
_cell.length_a   1.000
_cell.length_b   1.000
_cell.length_c   1.000
_cell.angle_alpha   90.00
_cell.angle_beta   90.00
_cell.angle_gamma   90.00
#
_symmetry.space_group_name_H-M   'P 1'
#
loop_
_entity.id
_entity.type
_entity.pdbx_description
1 polymer ?
#
loop_
_entity_poly.entity_id
_entity_poly.type
_entity_poly.pdbx_seq_one_letter_code
_entity_poly.pdbx_strand_id
1 'polypeptide(L)'
;EKYELKEVTVPRQPNIPKRLQHGPTEQFHAKTVKEYYCPQYFQIMDIISTQLIQRFAQEGLLVYEKLEHYLLTGQASEVLPQYPEIEYHLLSAQITTLSSVYKYTSVSEVVDILRKMPARERCFFSQVQKIVRILLTIPASSCEAERSFSALRRLKTWLRSTMTQKRLNHVAICNIHRDIMDKLDIEAIAKEFAMCCDRRKKVFRF
;
A
#
# COMPACT_ATOMS: atom_id res chain seq x y z
N GLU A 1 -2.83 9.35 34.28
CA GLU A 1 -1.67 10.28 34.32
C GLU A 1 -2.04 11.52 33.50
N LYS A 2 -2.18 12.69 34.16
CA LYS A 2 -2.33 13.97 33.45
C LYS A 2 -0.97 14.27 32.85
N TYR A 3 -0.87 14.30 31.52
CA TYR A 3 0.37 14.67 30.84
C TYR A 3 0.87 16.02 31.40
N GLU A 4 2.06 16.02 32.01
CA GLU A 4 2.74 17.20 32.56
C GLU A 4 3.27 18.11 31.42
N LEU A 5 2.36 18.61 30.59
CA LEU A 5 2.70 19.46 29.46
C LEU A 5 2.94 20.89 29.95
N LYS A 6 4.12 21.43 29.63
CA LYS A 6 4.45 22.84 29.87
C LYS A 6 3.48 23.74 29.12
N GLU A 7 3.11 24.86 29.72
CA GLU A 7 2.23 25.85 29.09
C GLU A 7 2.85 26.38 27.79
N VAL A 8 2.01 26.51 26.76
CA VAL A 8 2.44 26.92 25.42
C VAL A 8 2.68 28.43 25.42
N THR A 9 3.92 28.85 25.15
CA THR A 9 4.31 30.27 25.04
C THR A 9 4.47 30.70 23.59
N VAL A 10 4.18 31.96 23.26
CA VAL A 10 4.39 32.49 21.91
C VAL A 10 5.90 32.47 21.57
N PRO A 11 6.29 31.99 20.37
CA PRO A 11 7.68 32.04 19.92
C PRO A 11 8.19 33.47 19.82
N ARG A 12 9.49 33.66 20.06
CA ARG A 12 10.12 34.97 19.90
C ARG A 12 9.99 35.43 18.45
N GLN A 13 9.31 36.55 18.21
CA GLN A 13 9.18 37.12 16.89
C GLN A 13 10.46 37.90 16.52
N PRO A 14 11.13 37.57 15.39
CA PRO A 14 12.34 38.28 14.97
C PRO A 14 11.98 39.67 14.45
N ASN A 15 12.77 40.66 14.85
CA ASN A 15 12.64 42.01 14.30
C ASN A 15 13.07 42.03 12.84
N ILE A 16 12.14 42.37 11.94
CA ILE A 16 12.41 42.48 10.51
C ILE A 16 13.26 43.74 10.26
N PRO A 17 14.34 43.65 9.46
CA PRO A 17 15.17 44.81 9.10
C PRO A 17 14.36 45.97 8.51
N LYS A 18 14.64 47.21 8.94
CA LYS A 18 13.94 48.44 8.52
C LYS A 18 13.84 48.61 7.00
N ARG A 19 14.82 48.14 6.25
CA ARG A 19 14.85 48.18 4.77
C ARG A 19 13.74 47.37 4.08
N LEU A 20 13.08 46.45 4.79
CA LEU A 20 11.99 45.62 4.27
C LEU A 20 10.60 46.13 4.70
N GLN A 21 10.54 47.21 5.49
CA GLN A 21 9.30 47.80 5.97
C GLN A 21 8.86 48.88 4.97
N HIS A 22 8.18 48.46 3.90
CA HIS A 22 7.57 49.38 2.94
C HIS A 22 6.03 49.32 3.06
N GLY A 23 5.39 50.48 3.23
CA GLY A 23 3.93 50.63 3.31
C GLY A 23 3.41 51.06 4.69
N PRO A 24 2.20 51.64 4.78
CA PRO A 24 1.61 52.18 6.01
C PRO A 24 0.94 51.12 6.90
N THR A 25 1.05 49.83 6.57
CA THR A 25 0.33 48.75 7.27
C THR A 25 1.07 48.34 8.54
N GLU A 26 0.40 48.39 9.69
CA GLU A 26 0.93 47.88 10.95
C GLU A 26 1.16 46.36 10.86
N GLN A 27 2.27 45.89 11.43
CA GLN A 27 2.63 44.48 11.43
C GLN A 27 1.70 43.70 12.36
N PHE A 28 1.22 42.54 11.91
CA PHE A 28 0.41 41.65 12.73
C PHE A 28 1.27 40.98 13.80
N HIS A 29 1.12 41.42 15.05
CA HIS A 29 1.70 40.79 16.23
C HIS A 29 0.58 40.17 17.06
N ALA A 30 0.54 38.84 17.15
CA ALA A 30 -0.40 38.14 18.01
C ALA A 30 -0.12 38.50 19.48
N LYS A 31 -1.12 39.05 20.19
CA LYS A 31 -0.98 39.48 21.58
C LYS A 31 -1.23 38.32 22.55
N THR A 32 -2.00 37.33 22.12
CA THR A 32 -2.37 36.15 22.90
C THR A 32 -1.81 34.87 22.28
N VAL A 33 -1.44 33.89 23.11
CA VAL A 33 -1.05 32.53 22.68
C VAL A 33 -2.07 31.94 21.70
N LYS A 34 -3.36 32.11 22.01
CA LYS A 34 -4.47 31.65 21.16
C LYS A 34 -4.48 32.34 19.79
N GLU A 35 -4.23 33.64 19.71
CA GLU A 35 -4.21 34.38 18.43
C GLU A 35 -3.05 33.93 17.54
N TYR A 36 -1.93 33.50 18.12
CA TYR A 36 -0.79 33.01 17.38
C TYR A 36 -1.00 31.58 16.85
N TYR A 37 -1.46 30.66 17.71
CA TYR A 37 -1.58 29.24 17.39
C TYR A 37 -2.90 28.84 16.74
N CYS A 38 -3.99 29.58 16.96
CA CYS A 38 -5.30 29.24 16.40
C CYS A 38 -5.29 29.21 14.84
N PRO A 39 -4.69 30.20 14.14
CA PRO A 39 -4.56 30.14 12.68
C PRO A 39 -3.67 28.98 12.21
N GLN A 40 -2.56 28.72 12.91
CA GLN A 40 -1.64 27.61 12.58
C GLN A 40 -2.30 26.25 12.78
N TYR A 41 -3.09 26.11 13.85
CA TYR A 41 -3.87 24.92 14.13
C TYR A 41 -4.85 24.64 12.99
N PHE A 42 -5.65 25.62 12.59
CA PHE A 42 -6.59 25.43 11.48
C PHE A 42 -5.87 25.15 10.17
N GLN A 43 -4.75 25.84 9.89
CA GLN A 43 -3.93 25.53 8.72
C GLN A 43 -3.43 24.09 8.72
N ILE A 44 -2.95 23.58 9.87
CA ILE A 44 -2.51 22.20 10.00
C ILE A 44 -3.69 21.25 9.80
N MET A 45 -4.86 21.53 10.40
CA MET A 45 -6.06 20.72 10.24
C MET A 45 -6.53 20.68 8.79
N ASP A 46 -6.50 21.80 8.07
CA ASP A 46 -6.87 21.89 6.66
C ASP A 46 -5.88 21.12 5.79
N ILE A 47 -4.57 21.22 6.07
CA ILE A 47 -3.54 20.43 5.38
C ILE A 47 -3.77 18.94 5.62
N ILE A 48 -3.96 18.51 6.87
CA ILE A 48 -4.21 17.10 7.20
C ILE A 48 -5.47 16.61 6.49
N SER A 49 -6.56 17.37 6.56
CA SER A 49 -7.81 17.04 5.88
C SER A 49 -7.62 16.90 4.37
N THR A 50 -6.96 17.88 3.74
CA THR A 50 -6.68 17.87 2.30
C THR A 50 -5.79 16.70 1.90
N GLN A 51 -4.74 16.41 2.68
CA GLN A 51 -3.84 15.29 2.42
C GLN A 51 -4.53 13.94 2.59
N LEU A 52 -5.41 13.80 3.58
CA LEU A 52 -6.23 12.59 3.75
C LEU A 52 -7.18 12.42 2.58
N ILE A 53 -7.87 13.48 2.16
CA ILE A 53 -8.77 13.43 0.99
C ILE A 53 -7.97 13.07 -0.27
N GLN A 54 -6.84 13.72 -0.55
CA GLN A 54 -6.00 13.40 -1.70
C GLN A 54 -5.46 11.96 -1.67
N ARG A 55 -5.18 11.43 -0.48
CA ARG A 55 -4.69 10.05 -0.30
C ARG A 55 -5.78 9.01 -0.51
N PHE A 56 -7.01 9.25 -0.06
CA PHE A 56 -8.09 8.26 -0.12
C PHE A 56 -9.06 8.48 -1.30
N ALA A 57 -9.15 9.67 -1.88
CA ALA A 57 -9.92 9.95 -3.10
C ALA A 57 -9.10 9.72 -4.37
N GLN A 58 -8.26 8.69 -4.39
CA GLN A 58 -7.51 8.29 -5.59
C GLN A 58 -8.43 7.50 -6.52
N GLU A 59 -8.31 7.70 -7.83
CA GLU A 59 -9.14 7.00 -8.83
C GLU A 59 -9.10 5.47 -8.68
N GLY A 60 -7.94 4.92 -8.34
CA GLY A 60 -7.79 3.50 -8.06
C GLY A 60 -8.63 3.03 -6.86
N LEU A 61 -8.66 3.79 -5.76
CA LEU A 61 -9.43 3.41 -4.57
C LEU A 61 -10.93 3.51 -4.82
N LEU A 62 -11.38 4.51 -5.58
CA LEU A 62 -12.77 4.64 -6.02
C LEU A 62 -13.22 3.48 -6.93
N VAL A 63 -12.32 3.01 -7.80
CA VAL A 63 -12.54 1.79 -8.61
C VAL A 63 -12.76 0.56 -7.70
N TYR A 64 -12.03 0.45 -6.60
CA TYR A 64 -12.20 -0.65 -5.64
C TYR A 64 -13.46 -0.54 -4.81
N GLU A 65 -13.81 0.66 -4.34
CA GLU A 65 -15.09 0.89 -3.66
C GLU A 65 -16.27 0.46 -4.55
N LYS A 66 -16.20 0.78 -5.85
CA LYS A 66 -17.20 0.34 -6.83
C LYS A 66 -17.23 -1.18 -7.03
N LEU A 67 -16.08 -1.85 -7.00
CA LEU A 67 -15.99 -3.31 -7.10
C LEU A 67 -16.49 -4.02 -5.84
N GLU A 68 -16.17 -3.48 -4.66
CA GLU A 68 -16.67 -3.95 -3.38
C GLU A 68 -18.19 -3.78 -3.29
N HIS A 69 -18.70 -2.59 -3.65
CA HIS A 69 -20.13 -2.34 -3.71
C HIS A 69 -20.84 -3.31 -4.67
N TYR A 70 -20.23 -3.60 -5.82
CA TYR A 70 -20.76 -4.59 -6.76
C TYR A 70 -20.84 -5.99 -6.14
N LEU A 71 -19.80 -6.44 -5.43
CA LEU A 71 -19.78 -7.73 -4.74
C LEU A 71 -20.88 -7.85 -3.67
N LEU A 72 -21.14 -6.75 -2.93
CA LEU A 72 -22.10 -6.71 -1.83
C LEU A 72 -23.55 -6.55 -2.30
N THR A 73 -23.80 -5.73 -3.32
CA THR A 73 -25.16 -5.35 -3.75
C THR A 73 -25.61 -6.01 -5.04
N GLY A 74 -24.69 -6.51 -5.86
CA GLY A 74 -24.97 -7.05 -7.20
C GLY A 74 -25.42 -6.00 -8.23
N GLN A 75 -25.38 -4.70 -7.90
CA GLN A 75 -25.76 -3.62 -8.80
C GLN A 75 -24.67 -3.32 -9.81
N ALA A 76 -25.03 -3.18 -11.10
CA ALA A 76 -24.12 -2.94 -12.21
C ALA A 76 -23.12 -1.80 -11.94
N SER A 77 -21.84 -2.05 -12.23
CA SER A 77 -20.76 -1.08 -12.07
C SER A 77 -20.05 -0.85 -13.40
N GLU A 78 -19.79 0.42 -13.74
CA GLU A 78 -19.06 0.86 -14.94
C GLU A 78 -17.60 0.37 -15.01
N VAL A 79 -17.10 -0.19 -13.91
CA VAL A 79 -15.69 -0.59 -13.73
C VAL A 79 -15.42 -2.00 -14.28
N LEU A 80 -16.44 -2.86 -14.35
CA LEU A 80 -16.28 -4.26 -14.74
C LEU A 80 -15.73 -4.49 -16.16
N PRO A 81 -16.03 -3.65 -17.18
CA PRO A 81 -15.43 -3.79 -18.50
C PRO A 81 -13.91 -3.65 -18.53
N GLN A 82 -13.28 -3.10 -17.48
CA GLN A 82 -11.82 -2.98 -17.39
C GLN A 82 -11.13 -4.33 -17.15
N TYR A 83 -11.86 -5.35 -16.69
CA TYR A 83 -11.34 -6.66 -16.33
C TYR A 83 -11.85 -7.72 -17.31
N PRO A 84 -11.12 -8.01 -18.41
CA PRO A 84 -11.57 -8.93 -19.45
C PRO A 84 -11.72 -10.37 -18.95
N GLU A 85 -11.03 -10.74 -17.87
CA GLU A 85 -11.15 -12.04 -17.22
C GLU A 85 -12.46 -12.26 -16.45
N ILE A 86 -13.26 -11.21 -16.25
CA ILE A 86 -14.52 -11.26 -15.49
C ILE A 86 -15.70 -11.34 -16.45
N GLU A 87 -16.50 -12.39 -16.28
CA GLU A 87 -17.72 -12.58 -17.06
C GLU A 87 -18.94 -12.03 -16.31
N TYR A 88 -19.46 -10.89 -16.77
CA TYR A 88 -20.50 -10.12 -16.07
C TYR A 88 -21.78 -10.91 -15.79
N HIS A 89 -22.30 -11.63 -16.80
CA HIS A 89 -23.56 -12.36 -16.67
C HIS A 89 -23.44 -13.52 -15.66
N LEU A 90 -22.32 -14.23 -15.69
CA LEU A 90 -22.10 -15.33 -14.76
C LEU A 90 -21.88 -14.81 -13.34
N LEU A 91 -21.18 -13.69 -13.22
CA LEU A 91 -20.92 -13.03 -11.95
C LEU A 91 -22.20 -12.53 -11.26
N SER A 92 -23.10 -11.86 -11.99
CA SER A 92 -24.36 -11.37 -11.41
C SER A 92 -25.23 -12.53 -10.91
N ALA A 93 -25.28 -13.64 -11.66
CA ALA A 93 -25.96 -14.86 -11.24
C ALA A 93 -25.32 -15.48 -9.98
N GLN A 94 -23.99 -15.52 -9.93
CA GLN A 94 -23.24 -16.03 -8.76
C GLN A 94 -23.44 -15.16 -7.52
N ILE A 95 -23.47 -13.83 -7.64
CA ILE A 95 -23.74 -12.94 -6.50
C ILE A 95 -25.18 -13.11 -6.01
N THR A 96 -26.15 -13.19 -6.93
CA THR A 96 -27.57 -13.38 -6.57
C THR A 96 -27.79 -14.72 -5.86
N THR A 97 -27.14 -15.78 -6.32
CA THR A 97 -27.19 -17.08 -5.64
C THR A 97 -26.47 -17.05 -4.30
N LEU A 98 -25.33 -16.36 -4.19
CA LEU A 98 -24.60 -16.25 -2.93
C LEU A 98 -25.37 -15.41 -1.89
N SER A 99 -26.01 -14.32 -2.28
CA SER A 99 -26.80 -13.44 -1.39
C SER A 99 -28.14 -14.01 -0.96
N SER A 100 -28.70 -14.94 -1.74
CA SER A 100 -29.89 -15.69 -1.32
C SER A 100 -29.59 -16.78 -0.31
N VAL A 101 -28.39 -17.38 -0.35
CA VAL A 101 -27.99 -18.46 0.56
C VAL A 101 -27.29 -17.92 1.82
N TYR A 102 -26.49 -16.86 1.69
CA TYR A 102 -25.68 -16.31 2.76
C TYR A 102 -25.94 -14.82 2.95
N LYS A 103 -26.03 -14.39 4.21
CA LYS A 103 -26.03 -12.97 4.56
C LYS A 103 -24.61 -12.51 4.80
N TYR A 104 -24.22 -11.42 4.16
CA TYR A 104 -22.91 -10.81 4.31
C TYR A 104 -23.02 -9.30 4.10
N THR A 105 -22.17 -8.55 4.80
CA THR A 105 -22.10 -7.09 4.79
C THR A 105 -20.71 -6.58 4.45
N SER A 106 -19.70 -7.45 4.49
CA SER A 106 -18.30 -7.10 4.21
C SER A 106 -17.61 -8.13 3.34
N VAL A 107 -16.56 -7.71 2.64
CA VAL A 107 -15.70 -8.61 1.83
C VAL A 107 -15.04 -9.67 2.71
N SER A 108 -14.70 -9.35 3.97
CA SER A 108 -14.11 -10.32 4.91
C SER A 108 -15.05 -11.49 5.19
N GLU A 109 -16.34 -11.22 5.36
CA GLU A 109 -17.35 -12.27 5.55
C GLU A 109 -17.48 -13.16 4.31
N VAL A 110 -17.46 -12.56 3.11
CA VAL A 110 -17.45 -13.32 1.84
C VAL A 110 -16.23 -14.24 1.76
N VAL A 111 -15.04 -13.75 2.14
CA VAL A 111 -13.81 -14.55 2.18
C VAL A 111 -13.96 -15.73 3.14
N ASP A 112 -14.52 -15.51 4.33
CA ASP A 112 -14.70 -16.54 5.33
C ASP A 112 -15.74 -17.59 4.90
N ILE A 113 -16.83 -17.16 4.26
CA ILE A 113 -17.82 -18.05 3.64
C ILE A 113 -17.13 -18.93 2.59
N LEU A 114 -16.38 -18.33 1.66
CA LEU A 114 -15.67 -19.07 0.62
C LEU A 114 -14.64 -20.05 1.19
N ARG A 115 -13.93 -19.67 2.27
CA ARG A 115 -12.95 -20.55 2.94
C ARG A 115 -13.60 -21.76 3.59
N LYS A 116 -14.77 -21.60 4.21
CA LYS A 116 -15.51 -22.68 4.87
C LYS A 116 -16.18 -23.64 3.89
N MET A 117 -16.47 -23.21 2.67
CA MET A 117 -17.05 -24.07 1.63
C MET A 117 -16.08 -25.16 1.15
N PRO A 118 -16.56 -26.39 0.89
CA PRO A 118 -15.78 -27.42 0.24
C PRO A 118 -15.46 -27.04 -1.22
N ALA A 119 -14.37 -27.59 -1.76
CA ALA A 119 -13.87 -27.21 -3.09
C ALA A 119 -14.90 -27.40 -4.23
N ARG A 120 -15.78 -28.40 -4.10
CA ARG A 120 -16.86 -28.68 -5.07
C ARG A 120 -17.96 -27.62 -5.07
N GLU A 121 -18.22 -26.97 -3.96
CA GLU A 121 -19.20 -25.89 -3.88
C GLU A 121 -18.56 -24.57 -4.30
N ARG A 122 -17.29 -24.37 -3.91
CA ARG A 122 -16.53 -23.18 -4.25
C ARG A 122 -16.39 -22.99 -5.76
N CYS A 123 -16.30 -24.06 -6.56
CA CYS A 123 -16.14 -23.95 -8.01
C CYS A 123 -17.33 -23.28 -8.72
N PHE A 124 -18.54 -23.32 -8.14
CA PHE A 124 -19.71 -22.61 -8.66
C PHE A 124 -19.59 -21.09 -8.52
N PHE A 125 -18.73 -20.60 -7.63
CA PHE A 125 -18.49 -19.18 -7.37
C PHE A 125 -17.14 -18.72 -7.96
N SER A 126 -16.81 -19.17 -9.16
CA SER A 126 -15.52 -18.90 -9.81
C SER A 126 -15.27 -17.42 -10.12
N GLN A 127 -16.30 -16.66 -10.50
CA GLN A 127 -16.19 -15.23 -10.81
C GLN A 127 -16.10 -14.41 -9.52
N VAL A 128 -16.89 -14.78 -8.51
CA VAL A 128 -16.80 -14.18 -7.16
C VAL A 128 -15.40 -14.35 -6.59
N GLN A 129 -14.79 -15.54 -6.74
CA GLN A 129 -13.40 -15.77 -6.31
C GLN A 129 -12.39 -14.87 -7.03
N LYS A 130 -12.58 -14.60 -8.32
CA LYS A 130 -11.69 -13.69 -9.07
C LYS A 130 -11.76 -12.28 -8.51
N ILE A 131 -12.96 -11.75 -8.26
CA ILE A 131 -13.14 -10.41 -7.68
C ILE A 131 -12.55 -10.33 -6.29
N VAL A 132 -12.82 -11.32 -5.45
CA VAL A 132 -12.25 -11.38 -4.10
C VAL A 132 -10.72 -11.42 -4.16
N ARG A 133 -10.13 -12.18 -5.10
CA ARG A 133 -8.67 -12.17 -5.29
C ARG A 133 -8.17 -10.80 -5.71
N ILE A 134 -8.82 -10.15 -6.68
CA ILE A 134 -8.46 -8.79 -7.11
C ILE A 134 -8.45 -7.87 -5.90
N LEU A 135 -9.58 -7.78 -5.18
CA LEU A 135 -9.74 -6.96 -3.95
C LEU A 135 -8.66 -7.22 -2.90
N LEU A 136 -8.25 -8.48 -2.69
CA LEU A 136 -7.23 -8.84 -1.69
C LEU A 136 -5.78 -8.66 -2.16
N THR A 137 -5.53 -8.65 -3.46
CA THR A 137 -4.17 -8.52 -4.02
C THR A 137 -3.71 -7.09 -4.19
N ILE A 138 -4.64 -6.14 -4.12
CA ILE A 138 -4.33 -4.73 -4.29
C ILE A 138 -3.63 -4.23 -3.04
N PRO A 139 -2.48 -3.56 -3.18
CA PRO A 139 -1.83 -2.94 -2.06
C PRO A 139 -2.68 -1.76 -1.55
N ALA A 140 -3.29 -1.90 -0.38
CA ALA A 140 -4.01 -0.83 0.30
C ALA A 140 -3.10 0.36 0.70
N SER A 141 -1.78 0.18 0.61
CA SER A 141 -0.80 1.23 0.90
C SER A 141 0.44 1.12 0.02
N SER A 142 1.13 2.25 -0.13
CA SER A 142 2.47 2.32 -0.74
C SER A 142 3.57 1.64 0.08
N CYS A 143 3.25 1.04 1.24
CA CYS A 143 4.25 0.53 2.18
C CYS A 143 5.18 -0.53 1.55
N GLU A 144 4.65 -1.42 0.71
CA GLU A 144 5.47 -2.42 0.02
C GLU A 144 6.42 -1.79 -1.02
N ALA A 145 5.94 -0.79 -1.75
CA ALA A 145 6.76 -0.03 -2.68
C ALA A 145 7.86 0.76 -1.93
N GLU A 146 7.50 1.46 -0.85
CA GLU A 146 8.44 2.20 0.00
C GLU A 146 9.49 1.28 0.63
N ARG A 147 9.09 0.09 1.12
CA ARG A 147 10.01 -0.94 1.61
C ARG A 147 10.98 -1.37 0.52
N SER A 148 10.49 -1.59 -0.70
CA SER A 148 11.30 -1.97 -1.86
C SER A 148 12.27 -0.86 -2.26
N PHE A 149 11.84 0.40 -2.30
CA PHE A 149 12.72 1.56 -2.57
C PHE A 149 13.76 1.76 -1.48
N SER A 150 13.40 1.59 -0.21
CA SER A 150 14.32 1.63 0.93
C SER A 150 15.37 0.50 0.87
N ALA A 151 14.96 -0.71 0.46
CA ALA A 151 15.89 -1.80 0.17
C ALA A 151 16.82 -1.45 -1.00
N LEU A 152 16.29 -0.94 -2.11
CA LEU A 152 17.08 -0.53 -3.28
C LEU A 152 18.10 0.56 -2.94
N ARG A 153 17.73 1.55 -2.12
CA ARG A 153 18.63 2.61 -1.62
C ARG A 153 19.85 2.04 -0.90
N ARG A 154 19.68 0.94 -0.14
CA ARG A 154 20.77 0.24 0.57
C ARG A 154 21.59 -0.66 -0.36
N LEU A 155 20.95 -1.25 -1.37
CA LEU A 155 21.61 -2.20 -2.28
C LEU A 155 22.42 -1.50 -3.38
N LYS A 156 21.88 -0.42 -3.96
CA LYS A 156 22.47 0.37 -5.05
C LYS A 156 23.19 1.59 -4.49
N THR A 157 24.40 1.38 -4.01
CA THR A 157 25.29 2.44 -3.52
C THR A 157 26.25 2.92 -4.61
N TRP A 158 26.84 4.10 -4.41
CA TRP A 158 27.81 4.68 -5.34
C TRP A 158 29.02 3.77 -5.61
N LEU A 159 29.47 3.02 -4.59
CA LEU A 159 30.55 2.05 -4.71
C LEU A 159 30.19 0.81 -5.57
N ARG A 160 28.90 0.59 -5.86
CA ARG A 160 28.40 -0.53 -6.69
C ARG A 160 27.89 -0.03 -8.05
N SER A 161 28.59 0.94 -8.63
CA SER A 161 28.21 1.60 -9.88
C SER A 161 28.20 0.68 -11.11
N THR A 162 28.97 -0.41 -11.10
CA THR A 162 29.07 -1.38 -12.22
C THR A 162 28.02 -2.50 -12.19
N MET A 163 27.06 -2.45 -11.26
CA MET A 163 26.06 -3.49 -11.09
C MET A 163 24.99 -3.43 -12.19
N THR A 164 24.85 -4.52 -12.95
CA THR A 164 23.81 -4.65 -13.98
C THR A 164 22.41 -4.73 -13.37
N GLN A 165 21.39 -4.31 -14.13
CA GLN A 165 20.00 -4.34 -13.67
C GLN A 165 19.55 -5.76 -13.31
N LYS A 166 19.97 -6.76 -14.08
CA LYS A 166 19.66 -8.17 -13.79
C LYS A 166 20.18 -8.59 -12.42
N ARG A 167 21.45 -8.29 -12.12
CA ARG A 167 22.03 -8.58 -10.80
C ARG A 167 21.32 -7.81 -9.70
N LEU A 168 20.96 -6.55 -9.92
CA LEU A 168 20.22 -5.73 -8.97
C LEU A 168 18.86 -6.33 -8.61
N ASN A 169 18.09 -6.75 -9.60
CA ASN A 169 16.79 -7.36 -9.37
C ASN A 169 16.92 -8.65 -8.53
N HIS A 170 17.87 -9.53 -8.86
CA HIS A 170 18.07 -10.77 -8.09
C HIS A 170 18.47 -10.49 -6.63
N VAL A 171 19.39 -9.56 -6.39
CA VAL A 171 19.81 -9.20 -5.03
C VAL A 171 18.67 -8.50 -4.26
N ALA A 172 17.88 -7.66 -4.93
CA ALA A 172 16.72 -7.02 -4.33
C ALA A 172 15.67 -8.03 -3.84
N ILE A 173 15.36 -9.04 -4.65
CA ILE A 173 14.46 -10.13 -4.28
C ILE A 173 14.98 -10.87 -3.04
N CYS A 174 16.27 -11.23 -3.03
CA CYS A 174 16.89 -11.91 -1.88
C CYS A 174 16.84 -11.07 -0.60
N ASN A 175 17.02 -9.75 -0.71
CA ASN A 175 17.01 -8.84 0.43
C ASN A 175 15.60 -8.54 0.97
N ILE A 176 14.60 -8.46 0.08
CA ILE A 176 13.20 -8.23 0.47
C ILE A 176 12.62 -9.49 1.13
N HIS A 177 12.91 -10.66 0.58
CA HIS A 177 12.41 -11.95 1.06
C HIS A 177 13.44 -12.71 1.90
N ARG A 178 14.11 -12.00 2.81
CA ARG A 178 15.16 -12.59 3.66
C ARG A 178 14.67 -13.78 4.48
N ASP A 179 13.45 -13.70 5.01
CA ASP A 179 12.84 -14.77 5.82
C ASP A 179 12.65 -16.09 5.06
N ILE A 180 12.53 -16.02 3.73
CA ILE A 180 12.46 -17.19 2.85
C ILE A 180 13.87 -17.68 2.53
N MET A 181 14.81 -16.77 2.28
CA MET A 181 16.22 -17.10 2.03
C MET A 181 16.88 -17.80 3.20
N ASP A 182 16.56 -17.40 4.44
CA ASP A 182 17.12 -18.00 5.65
C ASP A 182 16.64 -19.46 5.86
N LYS A 183 15.57 -19.88 5.19
CA LYS A 183 15.06 -21.27 5.22
C LYS A 183 15.66 -22.15 4.12
N LEU A 184 16.42 -21.58 3.20
CA LEU A 184 16.92 -22.27 2.03
C LEU A 184 18.22 -23.01 2.36
N ASP A 185 18.34 -24.26 1.90
CA ASP A 185 19.56 -25.04 2.09
C ASP A 185 20.65 -24.59 1.10
N ILE A 186 21.63 -23.85 1.62
CA ILE A 186 22.74 -23.30 0.84
C ILE A 186 23.59 -24.43 0.23
N GLU A 187 23.72 -25.57 0.91
CA GLU A 187 24.55 -26.69 0.44
C GLU A 187 23.90 -27.38 -0.76
N ALA A 188 22.58 -27.60 -0.70
CA ALA A 188 21.80 -28.11 -1.84
C ALA A 188 21.91 -27.20 -3.06
N ILE A 189 21.79 -25.88 -2.89
CA ILE A 189 21.90 -24.90 -4.00
C ILE A 189 23.33 -24.90 -4.56
N ALA A 190 24.34 -24.93 -3.71
CA ALA A 190 25.74 -24.95 -4.14
C ALA A 190 26.05 -26.21 -4.96
N LYS A 191 25.51 -27.36 -4.53
CA LYS A 191 25.61 -28.62 -5.25
C LYS A 191 24.93 -28.56 -6.61
N GLU A 192 23.69 -28.04 -6.68
CA GLU A 192 22.97 -27.85 -7.95
C GLU A 192 23.74 -26.93 -8.90
N PHE A 193 24.21 -25.78 -8.41
CA PHE A 193 25.01 -24.83 -9.17
C PHE A 193 26.31 -25.43 -9.73
N ALA A 194 26.97 -26.27 -8.93
CA ALA A 194 28.16 -26.98 -9.35
C ALA A 194 27.84 -28.06 -10.40
N MET A 195 26.71 -28.75 -10.26
CA MET A 195 26.26 -29.77 -11.20
C MET A 195 25.86 -29.23 -12.57
N CYS A 196 25.49 -27.96 -12.69
CA CYS A 196 25.15 -27.34 -13.98
C CYS A 196 26.32 -27.26 -14.99
N CYS A 197 27.57 -27.49 -14.57
CA CYS A 197 28.72 -27.43 -15.48
C CYS A 197 29.84 -28.38 -15.04
N ASP A 198 30.35 -29.21 -15.93
CA ASP A 198 31.39 -30.20 -15.59
C ASP A 198 32.70 -29.57 -15.11
N ARG A 199 33.01 -28.36 -15.58
CA ARG A 199 34.14 -27.57 -15.04
C ARG A 199 33.89 -27.21 -13.58
N ARG A 200 32.66 -26.84 -13.21
CA ARG A 200 32.31 -26.47 -11.83
C ARG A 200 32.29 -27.69 -10.92
N LYS A 201 31.76 -28.84 -11.36
CA LYS A 201 31.84 -30.11 -10.62
C LYS A 201 33.27 -30.43 -10.18
N LYS A 202 34.22 -30.34 -11.12
CA LYS A 202 35.65 -30.60 -10.85
C LYS A 202 36.26 -29.61 -9.86
N VAL A 203 35.86 -28.33 -9.91
CA VAL A 203 36.38 -27.27 -9.03
C VAL A 203 35.82 -27.39 -7.61
N PHE A 204 34.50 -27.56 -7.49
CA PHE A 204 33.82 -27.59 -6.19
C PHE A 204 33.85 -28.97 -5.51
N ARG A 205 34.30 -30.03 -6.20
CA ARG A 205 34.48 -31.39 -5.65
C ARG A 205 33.23 -31.94 -4.95
N PHE A 206 32.08 -31.74 -5.56
CA PHE A 206 30.82 -32.39 -5.15
C PHE A 206 30.69 -33.81 -5.72
#